data_AF-A0A3S3J2R7-F1
#
_entry.id   AF-A0A3S3J2R7-F1
#
_cell.length_a   1.000
_cell.length_b   1.000
_cell.length_c   1.000
_cell.angle_alpha   90.00
_cell.angle_beta   90.00
_cell.angle_gamma   90.00
#
_symmetry.space_group_name_H-M   'P 1'
#
loop_
_entity.id
_entity.type
_entity.pdbx_description
1 polymer ?
#
loop_
_entity_poly.entity_id
_entity_poly.type
_entity_poly.pdbx_seq_one_letter_code
_entity_poly.pdbx_strand_id
1 'polypeptide(L)' 'MKAFYAEEQQRHDPKAFLSSGAPQPNPEKPERVERLLSGARSAGLTVERPGNHGLGPIAAVHTPEYL' A
#
# COMPACT_ATOMS: atom_id res chain seq x y z
N MET A 1 -4.33 0.92 -19.86
CA MET A 1 -4.88 0.64 -18.50
C MET A 1 -4.22 1.61 -17.53
N LYS A 2 -4.89 1.94 -16.41
CA LYS A 2 -4.36 2.85 -15.38
C LYS A 2 -3.93 2.07 -14.15
N ALA A 3 -2.85 2.51 -13.51
CA ALA A 3 -2.45 2.11 -12.17
C ALA A 3 -2.60 3.32 -11.25
N PHE A 4 -3.14 3.13 -10.04
CA PHE A 4 -3.27 4.21 -9.06
C PHE A 4 -2.25 4.04 -7.95
N TYR A 5 -1.53 5.11 -7.65
CA TYR A 5 -0.49 5.11 -6.63
C TYR A 5 -0.39 6.45 -5.91
N ALA A 6 -0.21 6.41 -4.59
CA ALA A 6 0.03 7.57 -3.75
C ALA A 6 1.37 7.37 -3.02
N GLU A 7 2.26 8.37 -3.11
CA GLU A 7 3.61 8.29 -2.54
C GLU A 7 3.60 8.04 -1.02
N GLU A 8 2.56 8.50 -0.33
CA GLU A 8 2.37 8.32 1.10
C GLU A 8 2.24 6.85 1.51
N GLN A 9 1.92 5.94 0.59
CA GLN A 9 1.87 4.49 0.85
C GLN A 9 3.23 3.94 1.31
N GLN A 10 4.35 4.55 0.89
CA GLN A 10 5.70 4.12 1.29
C GLN A 10 6.03 4.42 2.75
N ARG A 11 5.26 5.27 3.42
CA ARG A 11 5.53 5.65 4.82
C ARG A 11 5.33 4.50 5.79
N HIS A 12 4.59 3.46 5.40
CA HIS A 12 4.41 2.26 6.21
C HIS A 12 5.60 1.31 6.01
N ASP A 13 6.56 1.37 6.92
CA ASP A 13 7.76 0.53 6.92
C ASP A 13 8.09 0.02 8.34
N PRO A 14 7.19 -0.77 8.96
CA PRO A 14 7.41 -1.26 10.31
C PRO A 14 8.57 -2.27 10.34
N LYS A 15 9.43 -2.12 11.35
CA LYS A 15 10.63 -2.97 11.55
C LYS A 15 10.38 -4.17 12.46
N ALA A 16 9.27 -4.17 13.19
CA ALA A 16 8.87 -5.26 14.06
C ALA A 16 7.87 -6.17 13.32
N PHE A 17 8.23 -7.44 13.17
CA PHE A 17 7.36 -8.47 12.63
C PHE A 17 7.62 -9.78 13.37
N LEU A 18 6.57 -10.43 13.84
CA LEU A 18 6.63 -11.69 14.58
C LEU A 18 5.90 -12.75 13.78
N SER A 19 6.57 -13.86 13.48
CA SER A 19 5.97 -14.99 12.78
C SER A 19 6.55 -16.29 13.29
N SER A 20 5.70 -17.30 13.44
CA SER A 20 6.07 -18.63 13.97
C SER A 20 6.83 -18.56 15.30
N GLY A 21 6.46 -17.62 16.18
CA GLY A 21 7.01 -17.49 17.52
C GLY A 21 8.36 -16.75 17.62
N ALA A 22 8.89 -16.18 16.54
CA ALA A 22 10.16 -15.45 16.54
C ALA A 22 10.10 -14.15 15.73
N PRO A 23 10.93 -13.13 16.08
CA PRO A 23 11.11 -11.97 15.22
C PRO A 23 11.60 -12.38 13.83
N GLN A 24 10.96 -11.85 12.80
CA GLN A 24 11.30 -12.09 11.41
C GLN A 24 11.44 -10.76 10.66
N PRO A 25 12.16 -10.73 9.52
CA PRO A 25 12.11 -9.59 8.63
C PRO A 25 10.66 -9.36 8.14
N ASN A 26 10.21 -8.11 8.16
CA ASN A 26 8.90 -7.78 7.58
C ASN A 26 8.90 -8.11 6.07
N PRO A 27 8.00 -8.97 5.57
CA PRO A 27 7.90 -9.27 4.14
C PRO A 27 7.25 -8.14 3.33
N GLU A 28 6.49 -7.26 3.98
CA GLU A 28 5.80 -6.13 3.37
C GLU A 28 6.67 -4.87 3.52
N LYS A 29 7.40 -4.52 2.46
CA LYS A 29 8.37 -3.42 2.47
C LYS A 29 8.15 -2.46 1.30
N PRO A 30 8.56 -1.18 1.41
CA PRO A 30 8.42 -0.18 0.34
C PRO A 30 8.98 -0.63 -1.01
N GLU A 31 10.06 -1.41 -1.06
CA GLU A 31 10.67 -1.85 -2.33
C GLU A 31 9.72 -2.72 -3.17
N ARG A 32 8.66 -3.29 -2.57
CA ARG A 32 7.62 -4.01 -3.32
C ARG A 32 6.87 -3.09 -4.27
N VAL A 33 6.53 -1.87 -3.84
CA VAL A 33 5.80 -0.95 -4.69
C VAL A 33 6.68 -0.39 -5.80
N GLU A 34 7.97 -0.16 -5.54
CA GLU A 34 8.94 0.25 -6.57
C GLU A 34 9.00 -0.76 -7.72
N ARG A 35 9.07 -2.07 -7.40
CA ARG A 35 9.09 -3.16 -8.39
C ARG A 35 7.77 -3.22 -9.18
N LEU A 36 6.64 -3.03 -8.52
CA LEU A 36 5.32 -3.02 -9.17
C LEU A 36 5.15 -1.81 -10.09
N LEU A 37 5.59 -0.62 -9.67
CA LEU A 37 5.57 0.59 -10.49
C LEU A 37 6.47 0.47 -11.71
N SER A 38 7.65 -0.14 -11.55
CA SER A 38 8.54 -0.47 -12.67
C SER A 38 7.84 -1.40 -13.66
N GLY A 39 7.26 -2.50 -13.18
CA GLY A 39 6.51 -3.44 -14.01
C GLY A 39 5.31 -2.80 -14.73
N ALA A 40 4.54 -1.95 -14.03
CA ALA A 40 3.42 -1.22 -14.62
C ALA A 40 3.87 -0.29 -15.75
N ARG A 41 4.98 0.44 -15.56
CA ARG A 41 5.56 1.31 -16.59
C ARG A 41 6.07 0.49 -17.78
N SER A 42 6.76 -0.62 -17.54
CA SER A 42 7.23 -1.53 -18.60
C SER A 42 6.08 -2.14 -19.40
N ALA A 43 4.93 -2.36 -18.77
CA ALA A 43 3.71 -2.83 -19.42
C ALA A 43 2.91 -1.71 -20.12
N GLY A 44 3.41 -0.46 -20.13
CA GLY A 44 2.76 0.68 -20.79
C GLY A 44 1.55 1.24 -20.04
N LEU A 45 1.42 1.01 -18.74
CA LEU A 45 0.35 1.58 -17.93
C LEU A 45 0.69 3.02 -17.53
N THR A 46 -0.33 3.87 -17.49
CA THR A 46 -0.24 5.21 -16.89
C THR A 46 -0.42 5.08 -15.38
N VAL A 47 0.52 5.66 -14.61
CA VAL A 47 0.40 5.74 -13.15
C VAL A 47 -0.22 7.09 -12.78
N GLU A 48 -1.34 7.06 -12.07
CA GLU A 48 -2.09 8.24 -11.66
C GLU A 48 -2.21 8.31 -10.13
N ARG A 49 -2.28 9.52 -9.57
CA ARG A 49 -2.60 9.72 -8.16
C ARG A 49 -4.10 9.47 -7.94
N PRO A 50 -4.50 8.68 -6.93
CA PRO A 50 -5.92 8.55 -6.60
C PRO A 50 -6.50 9.85 -6.06
N GLY A 51 -7.79 10.09 -6.33
CA GLY A 51 -8.53 11.18 -5.70
C GLY A 51 -8.72 10.96 -4.20
N ASN A 52 -8.92 12.03 -3.43
CA ASN A 52 -9.29 11.93 -2.03
C ASN A 52 -10.81 11.73 -1.93
N HIS A 53 -11.25 10.57 -1.46
CA HIS A 53 -12.66 10.21 -1.29
C HIS A 53 -13.17 10.36 0.15
N GLY A 54 -12.32 10.84 1.07
CA GLY A 54 -12.63 10.94 2.50
C GLY A 54 -12.75 9.57 3.18
N LEU A 55 -13.13 9.58 4.47
CA LEU A 55 -13.31 8.36 5.26
C LEU A 55 -14.66 7.67 5.04
N GLY A 56 -15.64 8.35 4.43
CA GLY A 56 -16.99 7.83 4.22
C GLY A 56 -17.03 6.44 3.57
N PRO A 57 -16.35 6.21 2.44
CA PRO A 57 -16.31 4.89 1.80
C PRO A 57 -15.65 3.80 2.67
N ILE A 58 -14.67 4.15 3.50
CA ILE A 58 -13.99 3.22 4.41
C ILE A 58 -14.94 2.86 5.58
N ALA A 59 -15.58 3.87 6.18
CA ALA A 59 -16.55 3.72 7.26
C ALA A 59 -17.85 3.04 6.85
N ALA A 60 -18.13 2.92 5.55
CA ALA A 60 -19.24 2.09 5.05
C ALA A 60 -19.01 0.58 5.25
N VAL A 61 -17.76 0.17 5.54
CA VAL A 61 -17.38 -1.24 5.71
C VAL A 61 -16.83 -1.52 7.11
N HIS A 62 -16.05 -0.58 7.66
CA HIS A 62 -15.39 -0.74 8.96
C HIS A 62 -16.13 0.02 10.07
N THR A 63 -16.12 -0.55 11.29
CA THR A 63 -16.68 0.13 12.46
C THR A 63 -15.84 1.33 12.87
N PRO A 64 -16.43 2.36 13.51
CA PRO A 64 -15.68 3.53 13.97
C PRO A 64 -14.57 3.21 14.96
N GLU A 65 -14.70 2.18 15.80
CA GLU A 65 -13.70 1.81 16.81
C GLU A 65 -12.45 1.15 16.21
N TYR A 66 -12.57 0.63 14.98
CA TYR A 66 -11.44 0.04 14.26
C TYR A 66 -10.67 1.06 13.43
N LEU A 67 -11.34 2.12 12.96
CA LEU A 67 -10.75 3.19 12.14
C LEU A 67 -9.99 4.22 12.99
#